data_AF-A0A453EWR6-F1
#
_entry.id   AF-A0A453EWR6-F1
#
_cell.length_a   1.000
_cell.length_b   1.000
_cell.length_c   1.000
_cell.angle_alpha   90.00
_cell.angle_beta   90.00
_cell.angle_gamma   90.00
#
_symmetry.space_group_name_H-M   'P 1'
#
loop_
_entity.id
_entity.type
_entity.pdbx_description
1 polymer ?
#
loop_
_entity_poly.entity_id
_entity_poly.type
_entity_poly.pdbx_seq_one_letter_code
_entity_poly.pdbx_strand_id
1 'polypeptide(L)'
;MQGFSGMRVFIIYLFAPCLTMVPTLIICGIGGALRVRQLINIAAVILSFVLPFALVPLLKFSSCCSMIGPYKNSTWITRISWILSLVIIGINTYFFCTSFVSWLVYSDLPRFAKAIISTLVFPFMAAYIAAVIYLAFRKVSTNAVLPSSSVSCEIEVAEVPRQDNKDEVLALHC
;
A
#
# COMPACT_ATOMS: atom_id res chain seq x y z
N MET A 1 -20.83 -9.54 -28.62
CA MET A 1 -19.76 -9.25 -29.59
C MET A 1 -18.62 -8.51 -28.88
N GLN A 2 -17.58 -9.24 -28.47
CA GLN A 2 -16.41 -8.71 -27.75
C GLN A 2 -15.32 -8.26 -28.73
N GLY A 3 -15.73 -7.55 -29.78
CA GLY A 3 -14.87 -7.18 -30.90
C GLY A 3 -14.24 -5.81 -30.69
N PHE A 4 -12.92 -5.75 -30.85
CA PHE A 4 -12.11 -4.55 -31.09
C PHE A 4 -11.58 -3.73 -29.90
N SER A 5 -12.21 -3.73 -28.72
CA SER A 5 -11.66 -3.01 -27.54
C SER A 5 -11.01 -3.91 -26.47
N GLY A 6 -10.93 -5.23 -26.71
CA GLY A 6 -10.26 -6.18 -25.79
C GLY A 6 -8.74 -6.18 -25.90
N MET A 7 -8.19 -5.79 -27.07
CA MET A 7 -6.74 -5.88 -27.31
C MET A 7 -5.94 -4.92 -26.42
N ARG A 8 -6.46 -3.70 -26.16
CA ARG A 8 -5.78 -2.74 -25.26
C ARG A 8 -5.78 -3.20 -23.81
N VAL A 9 -6.88 -3.77 -23.33
CA VAL A 9 -7.00 -4.28 -21.96
C VAL A 9 -6.07 -5.48 -21.75
N PHE A 10 -6.03 -6.40 -22.72
CA PHE A 10 -5.10 -7.53 -22.71
C PHE A 10 -3.63 -7.07 -22.69
N ILE A 11 -3.27 -6.06 -23.50
CA ILE A 11 -1.93 -5.46 -23.48
C ILE A 11 -1.61 -4.87 -22.11
N ILE A 12 -2.53 -4.10 -21.51
CA ILE A 12 -2.30 -3.49 -20.18
C ILE A 12 -2.12 -4.56 -19.10
N TYR A 13 -2.95 -5.61 -19.12
CA TYR A 13 -2.89 -6.71 -18.17
C TYR A 13 -1.58 -7.50 -18.26
N LEU A 14 -1.00 -7.64 -19.45
CA LEU A 14 0.32 -8.26 -19.63
C LEU A 14 1.48 -7.31 -19.31
N PHE A 15 1.40 -6.04 -19.70
CA PHE A 15 2.51 -5.10 -19.57
C PHE A 15 2.69 -4.57 -18.14
N ALA A 16 1.62 -4.36 -17.38
CA ALA A 16 1.72 -3.80 -16.02
C ALA A 16 2.51 -4.70 -15.05
N PRO A 17 2.30 -6.04 -15.00
CA PRO A 17 3.14 -6.95 -14.24
C PRO A 17 4.58 -7.00 -14.76
N CYS A 18 4.78 -6.98 -16.09
CA CYS A 18 6.11 -6.95 -16.68
C CYS A 18 6.90 -5.70 -16.25
N LEU A 19 6.29 -4.52 -16.30
CA LEU A 19 6.91 -3.27 -15.87
C LEU A 19 7.29 -3.28 -14.38
N THR A 20 6.55 -3.98 -13.53
CA THR A 20 6.86 -4.12 -12.10
C THR A 20 7.92 -5.21 -11.83
N MET A 21 7.88 -6.32 -12.56
CA MET A 21 8.79 -7.44 -12.37
C MET A 21 10.17 -7.18 -12.97
N VAL A 22 10.25 -6.49 -14.11
CA VAL A 22 11.52 -6.16 -14.78
C VAL A 22 12.52 -5.43 -13.87
N PRO A 23 12.19 -4.33 -13.18
CA PRO A 23 13.15 -3.67 -12.30
C PRO A 23 13.56 -4.60 -11.15
N THR A 24 12.62 -5.33 -10.56
CA THR A 24 12.91 -6.29 -9.49
C THR A 24 13.89 -7.37 -9.96
N LEU A 25 13.69 -7.90 -11.16
CA LEU A 25 14.54 -8.93 -11.75
C LEU A 25 15.96 -8.40 -12.07
N ILE A 26 16.07 -7.19 -12.62
CA ILE A 26 17.36 -6.56 -12.94
C ILE A 26 18.17 -6.35 -11.66
N ILE A 27 17.55 -5.76 -10.62
CA ILE A 27 18.23 -5.51 -9.35
C ILE A 27 18.61 -6.84 -8.65
N CYS A 28 17.74 -7.86 -8.70
CA CYS A 28 18.03 -9.18 -8.13
C CYS A 28 19.19 -9.89 -8.86
N GLY A 29 19.18 -9.87 -10.19
CA GLY A 29 20.20 -10.53 -11.01
C GLY A 29 21.59 -9.93 -10.85
N ILE A 30 21.70 -8.60 -10.72
CA ILE A 30 23.01 -7.92 -10.57
C ILE A 30 23.44 -7.85 -9.09
N GLY A 31 22.49 -7.68 -8.18
CA GLY A 31 22.75 -7.28 -6.80
C GLY A 31 22.80 -8.40 -5.77
N GLY A 32 22.32 -9.60 -6.10
CA GLY A 32 22.21 -10.73 -5.16
C GLY A 32 21.28 -10.43 -3.96
N ALA A 33 21.25 -11.36 -3.00
CA ALA A 33 20.31 -11.32 -1.87
C ALA A 33 20.43 -10.06 -0.98
N LEU A 34 21.62 -9.46 -0.88
CA LEU A 34 21.85 -8.25 -0.08
C LEU A 34 21.17 -7.01 -0.68
N ARG A 35 21.14 -6.90 -2.03
CA ARG A 35 20.53 -5.74 -2.71
C ARG A 35 19.01 -5.84 -2.79
N VAL A 36 18.45 -7.05 -2.74
CA VAL A 36 16.99 -7.28 -2.67
C VAL A 36 16.40 -6.59 -1.44
N ARG A 37 17.10 -6.63 -0.30
CA ARG A 37 16.66 -5.92 0.92
C ARG A 37 16.57 -4.41 0.71
N GLN A 38 17.54 -3.81 0.02
CA GLN A 38 17.50 -2.38 -0.30
C GLN A 38 16.34 -2.04 -1.23
N LEU A 39 16.05 -2.90 -2.21
CA LEU A 39 14.91 -2.72 -3.13
C LEU A 39 13.57 -2.72 -2.39
N ILE A 40 13.37 -3.67 -1.46
CA ILE A 40 12.15 -3.76 -0.66
C ILE A 40 11.98 -2.49 0.20
N ASN A 41 13.06 -2.00 0.81
CA ASN A 41 13.00 -0.77 1.60
C ASN A 41 12.61 0.44 0.73
N ILE A 42 13.13 0.55 -0.49
CA ILE A 42 12.78 1.63 -1.43
C ILE A 42 11.31 1.52 -1.84
N ALA A 43 10.82 0.31 -2.15
CA ALA A 43 9.42 0.10 -2.51
C ALA A 43 8.47 0.52 -1.38
N ALA A 44 8.82 0.21 -0.13
CA ALA A 44 8.01 0.59 1.03
C ALA A 44 7.98 2.11 1.29
N VAL A 45 9.07 2.83 0.98
CA VAL A 45 9.11 4.30 1.01
C VAL A 45 8.09 4.87 0.03
N ILE A 46 8.10 4.40 -1.22
CA ILE A 46 7.17 4.85 -2.27
C ILE A 46 5.73 4.50 -1.88
N LEU A 47 5.50 3.28 -1.40
CA LEU A 47 4.19 2.78 -0.98
C LEU A 47 3.59 3.63 0.15
N SER A 48 4.42 4.09 1.08
CA SER A 48 3.99 4.98 2.17
C SER A 48 3.42 6.32 1.68
N PHE A 49 3.88 6.83 0.53
CA PHE A 49 3.30 8.03 -0.10
C PHE A 49 2.00 7.73 -0.87
N VAL A 50 1.90 6.55 -1.50
CA VAL A 50 0.73 6.15 -2.29
C VAL A 50 -0.46 5.79 -1.40
N LEU A 51 -0.22 5.14 -0.26
CA LEU A 51 -1.27 4.70 0.65
C LEU A 51 -2.25 5.79 1.10
N PRO A 52 -1.81 6.94 1.67
CA PRO A 52 -2.74 7.97 2.10
C PRO A 52 -3.58 8.51 0.95
N PHE A 53 -3.02 8.58 -0.26
CA PHE A 53 -3.74 9.00 -1.45
C PHE A 53 -4.81 8.00 -1.89
N ALA A 54 -4.56 6.69 -1.75
CA ALA A 54 -5.54 5.65 -2.06
C ALA A 54 -6.61 5.48 -0.96
N LEU A 55 -6.22 5.60 0.31
CA LEU A 55 -7.11 5.41 1.46
C LEU A 55 -8.17 6.52 1.57
N VAL A 56 -7.83 7.77 1.27
CA VAL A 56 -8.78 8.89 1.39
C VAL A 56 -10.02 8.73 0.48
N PRO A 57 -9.89 8.47 -0.84
CA PRO A 57 -11.02 8.17 -1.71
C PRO A 57 -11.74 6.89 -1.30
N LEU A 58 -11.01 5.84 -0.93
CA LEU A 58 -11.60 4.54 -0.57
C LEU A 58 -12.46 4.65 0.70
N LEU A 59 -12.01 5.38 1.73
CA LEU A 59 -12.80 5.65 2.93
C LEU A 59 -14.07 6.45 2.62
N LYS A 60 -13.97 7.39 1.67
CA LYS A 60 -15.13 8.16 1.19
C LYS A 60 -16.15 7.26 0.50
N PHE A 61 -15.71 6.31 -0.32
CA PHE A 61 -16.59 5.34 -0.99
C PHE A 61 -17.13 4.25 -0.05
N SER A 62 -16.30 3.73 0.85
CA SER A 62 -16.68 2.71 1.84
C SER A 62 -17.80 3.22 2.76
N SER A 63 -17.74 4.50 3.15
CA SER A 63 -18.79 5.15 3.92
C SER A 63 -20.12 5.25 3.15
N CYS A 64 -20.08 5.31 1.81
CA CYS A 64 -21.27 5.34 0.96
C CYS A 64 -21.89 3.94 0.73
N CYS A 65 -21.08 2.88 0.66
CA CYS A 65 -21.57 1.49 0.46
C CYS A 65 -22.34 0.92 1.65
N SER A 66 -22.27 1.57 2.81
CA SER A 66 -22.91 1.11 4.04
C SER A 66 -24.42 1.40 4.13
N MET A 67 -25.03 1.94 3.07
CA MET A 67 -26.46 2.29 3.03
C MET A 67 -27.33 1.45 2.06
N ILE A 68 -26.81 0.34 1.51
CA ILE A 68 -27.65 -0.59 0.74
C ILE A 68 -28.27 -1.63 1.68
N GLY A 69 -29.44 -1.29 2.25
CA GLY A 69 -30.33 -2.26 2.89
C GLY A 69 -30.98 -1.80 4.20
N PRO A 70 -32.19 -2.30 4.55
CA PRO A 70 -33.03 -1.85 5.67
C PRO A 70 -32.50 -2.24 7.06
N TYR A 71 -31.28 -2.77 7.16
CA TYR A 71 -30.68 -3.21 8.42
C TYR A 71 -29.75 -2.12 8.96
N LYS A 72 -30.31 -1.31 9.87
CA LYS A 72 -29.69 -0.18 10.57
C LYS A 72 -28.51 -0.63 11.46
N ASN A 73 -27.34 -0.92 10.86
CA ASN A 73 -26.12 -1.28 11.60
C ASN A 73 -24.79 -0.74 11.02
N SER A 74 -24.79 0.21 10.09
CA SER A 74 -23.56 0.57 9.35
C SER A 74 -22.58 1.54 10.03
N THR A 75 -22.93 2.11 11.18
CA THR A 75 -22.00 3.01 11.91
C THR A 75 -20.79 2.26 12.46
N TRP A 76 -20.96 1.00 12.89
CA TRP A 76 -19.87 0.18 13.42
C TRP A 76 -18.79 -0.13 12.38
N ILE A 77 -19.21 -0.50 11.16
CA ILE A 77 -18.31 -0.86 10.07
C ILE A 77 -17.49 0.37 9.63
N THR A 78 -18.10 1.54 9.59
CA THR A 78 -17.42 2.80 9.26
C THR A 78 -16.34 3.14 10.31
N ARG A 79 -16.62 2.90 11.60
CA ARG A 79 -15.64 3.10 12.68
C ARG A 79 -14.48 2.12 12.61
N ILE A 80 -14.75 0.85 12.32
CA ILE A 80 -13.72 -0.19 12.15
C ILE A 80 -12.81 0.14 10.95
N SER A 81 -13.38 0.55 9.82
CA SER A 81 -12.62 0.97 8.63
C SER A 81 -11.70 2.16 8.93
N TRP A 82 -12.17 3.12 9.73
CA TRP A 82 -11.37 4.24 10.21
C TRP A 82 -10.18 3.81 11.07
N ILE A 83 -10.41 2.94 12.05
CA ILE A 83 -9.35 2.39 12.90
C ILE A 83 -8.33 1.63 12.05
N LEU A 84 -8.80 0.78 11.13
CA LEU A 84 -7.94 0.00 10.24
C LEU A 84 -7.07 0.91 9.35
N SER A 85 -7.65 1.98 8.80
CA SER A 85 -6.89 2.96 8.02
C SER A 85 -5.80 3.63 8.86
N LEU A 86 -6.10 4.03 10.11
CA LEU A 86 -5.11 4.63 11.00
C LEU A 86 -3.97 3.66 11.32
N VAL A 87 -4.29 2.39 11.57
CA VAL A 87 -3.29 1.34 11.85
C VAL A 87 -2.37 1.14 10.65
N ILE A 88 -2.91 1.00 9.44
CA ILE A 88 -2.11 0.78 8.24
C ILE A 88 -1.18 1.97 7.95
N ILE A 89 -1.69 3.20 8.07
CA ILE A 89 -0.90 4.42 7.91
C ILE A 89 0.20 4.51 8.97
N GLY A 90 -0.11 4.15 10.22
CA GLY A 90 0.85 4.09 11.32
C GLY A 90 1.99 3.11 11.05
N ILE A 91 1.67 1.89 10.61
CA ILE A 91 2.67 0.86 10.28
C ILE A 91 3.55 1.30 9.11
N ASN A 92 2.98 1.89 8.05
CA ASN A 92 3.77 2.39 6.91
C ASN A 92 4.71 3.52 7.32
N THR A 93 4.20 4.48 8.12
CA THR A 93 5.01 5.58 8.65
C THR A 93 6.15 5.07 9.54
N TYR A 94 5.89 4.08 10.38
CA TYR A 94 6.92 3.44 11.20
C TYR A 94 8.00 2.76 10.34
N PHE A 95 7.60 2.00 9.31
CA PHE A 95 8.53 1.34 8.40
C PHE A 95 9.40 2.36 7.65
N PHE A 96 8.80 3.47 7.22
CA PHE A 96 9.49 4.57 6.55
C PHE A 96 10.55 5.23 7.45
N CYS A 97 10.16 5.63 8.67
CA CYS A 97 11.08 6.22 9.65
C CYS A 97 12.24 5.26 9.96
N THR A 98 11.93 3.98 10.20
CA THR A 98 12.95 2.96 10.51
C THR A 98 13.90 2.75 9.35
N SER A 99 13.39 2.58 8.13
CA SER A 99 14.20 2.40 6.92
C SER A 99 15.12 3.59 6.68
N PHE A 100 14.62 4.80 6.88
CA PHE A 100 15.41 6.01 6.72
C PHE A 100 16.50 6.13 7.79
N VAL A 101 16.18 5.87 9.06
CA VAL A 101 17.17 5.88 10.15
C VAL A 101 18.25 4.82 9.92
N SER A 102 17.88 3.60 9.54
CA SER A 102 18.83 2.54 9.22
C SER A 102 19.76 2.93 8.06
N TRP A 103 19.21 3.55 7.01
CA TRP A 103 20.00 4.05 5.88
C TRP A 103 20.94 5.19 6.30
N LEU A 104 20.47 6.10 7.16
CA LEU A 104 21.27 7.21 7.70
C LEU A 104 22.41 6.72 8.60
N VAL A 105 22.19 5.67 9.39
CA VAL A 105 23.21 5.12 10.31
C VAL A 105 24.28 4.34 9.53
N TYR A 106 23.91 3.53 8.55
CA TYR A 106 24.82 2.66 7.79
C TYR A 106 25.58 3.37 6.64
N SER A 107 25.22 4.61 6.31
CA SER A 107 25.90 5.36 5.25
C SER A 107 27.30 5.83 5.66
N ASP A 108 28.35 5.15 5.19
CA ASP A 108 29.77 5.54 5.26
C ASP A 108 30.13 6.76 4.37
N LEU A 109 29.23 7.73 4.27
CA LEU A 109 29.48 8.96 3.51
C LEU A 109 30.37 9.93 4.31
N PRO A 110 31.14 10.80 3.62
CA PRO A 110 31.89 11.87 4.28
C PRO A 110 30.95 12.70 5.16
N ARG A 111 31.41 13.11 6.35
CA ARG A 111 30.58 13.79 7.37
C ARG A 111 29.74 14.94 6.82
N PHE A 112 30.28 15.68 5.86
CA PHE A 112 29.57 16.77 5.17
C PHE A 112 28.35 16.29 4.38
N ALA A 113 28.48 15.22 3.59
CA ALA A 113 27.36 14.68 2.81
C ALA A 113 26.28 14.11 3.73
N LYS A 114 26.68 13.41 4.80
CA LYS A 114 25.73 12.91 5.82
C LYS A 114 24.97 14.07 6.50
N ALA A 115 25.67 15.15 6.84
CA ALA A 115 25.05 16.34 7.43
C ALA A 115 24.05 17.01 6.47
N ILE A 116 24.44 17.24 5.20
CA ILE A 116 23.57 17.86 4.19
C ILE A 116 22.31 17.02 3.96
N ILE A 117 22.47 15.70 3.78
CA ILE A 117 21.35 14.78 3.57
C ILE A 117 20.42 14.77 4.78
N SER A 118 20.98 14.73 6.00
CA SER A 118 20.19 14.77 7.22
C SER A 118 19.41 16.09 7.35
N THR A 119 20.07 17.23 7.11
CA THR A 119 19.44 18.55 7.17
C THR A 119 18.34 18.71 6.12
N LEU A 120 18.46 18.10 4.94
CA LEU A 120 17.43 18.14 3.90
C LEU A 120 16.26 17.19 4.19
N VAL A 121 16.53 15.98 4.67
CA VAL A 121 15.49 14.96 4.86
C VAL A 121 14.72 15.14 6.16
N PHE A 122 15.34 15.68 7.21
CA PHE A 122 14.65 15.97 8.48
C PHE A 122 13.39 16.85 8.31
N PRO A 123 13.41 17.99 7.59
CA PRO A 123 12.21 18.78 7.36
C PRO A 123 11.20 18.06 6.45
N PHE A 124 11.66 17.27 5.47
CA PHE A 124 10.77 16.48 4.61
C PHE A 124 10.05 15.37 5.41
N MET A 125 10.75 14.69 6.30
CA MET A 125 10.21 13.73 7.25
C MET A 125 9.21 14.36 8.20
N ALA A 126 9.56 15.51 8.78
CA ALA A 126 8.67 16.25 9.66
C ALA A 126 7.40 16.69 8.91
N ALA A 127 7.52 17.18 7.67
CA ALA A 127 6.39 17.53 6.82
C ALA A 127 5.52 16.31 6.48
N TYR A 128 6.12 15.15 6.19
CA TYR A 128 5.40 13.90 5.95
C TYR A 128 4.63 13.44 7.19
N ILE A 129 5.28 13.40 8.36
CA ILE A 129 4.63 13.03 9.63
C ILE A 129 3.52 14.03 9.95
N ALA A 130 3.76 15.34 9.79
CA ALA A 130 2.74 16.37 9.99
C ALA A 130 1.57 16.21 9.02
N ALA A 131 1.79 15.87 7.74
CA ALA A 131 0.74 15.61 6.77
C ALA A 131 -0.06 14.35 7.11
N VAL A 132 0.60 13.29 7.59
CA VAL A 132 -0.04 12.05 8.06
C VAL A 132 -0.86 12.29 9.33
N ILE A 133 -0.29 13.00 10.31
CA ILE A 133 -0.99 13.43 11.53
C ILE A 133 -2.16 14.33 11.14
N TYR A 134 -1.96 15.28 10.24
CA TYR A 134 -3.04 16.13 9.72
C TYR A 134 -4.14 15.30 9.07
N LEU A 135 -3.82 14.26 8.28
CA LEU A 135 -4.80 13.35 7.69
C LEU A 135 -5.51 12.49 8.75
N ALA A 136 -4.80 12.04 9.79
CA ALA A 136 -5.33 11.27 10.90
C ALA A 136 -6.28 12.10 11.79
N PHE A 137 -5.91 13.35 12.06
CA PHE A 137 -6.67 14.31 12.87
C PHE A 137 -7.63 15.18 12.07
N ARG A 138 -7.57 15.15 10.73
CA ARG A 138 -8.65 15.60 9.87
C ARG A 138 -9.79 14.66 10.16
N LYS A 139 -10.53 15.02 11.22
CA LYS A 139 -11.79 14.46 11.64
C LYS A 139 -12.56 14.27 10.35
N VAL A 140 -12.68 13.03 9.86
CA VAL A 140 -13.62 12.76 8.79
C VAL A 140 -14.93 13.19 9.39
N SER A 141 -15.37 14.35 8.90
CA SER A 141 -16.54 15.01 9.40
C SER A 141 -17.67 14.09 9.01
N THR A 142 -18.07 13.27 9.97
CA THR A 142 -19.27 12.46 10.01
C THR A 142 -20.49 13.39 10.01
N ASN A 143 -20.63 14.21 8.97
CA ASN A 143 -21.71 15.19 8.77
C ASN A 143 -22.12 15.31 7.28
N ALA A 144 -21.81 14.33 6.44
CA ALA A 144 -22.28 14.30 5.06
C ALA A 144 -23.30 13.16 4.88
N VAL A 145 -24.57 13.50 5.02
CA VAL A 145 -25.72 12.67 4.69
C VAL A 145 -26.02 12.84 3.18
N LEU A 146 -25.96 11.70 2.45
CA LEU A 146 -26.43 11.30 1.09
C LEU A 146 -26.97 12.32 0.06
N PRO A 147 -26.72 12.09 -1.26
CA PRO A 147 -27.53 11.11 -2.00
C PRO A 147 -26.76 10.20 -2.99
N SER A 148 -27.53 9.21 -3.45
CA SER A 148 -27.29 8.04 -4.29
C SER A 148 -26.70 8.28 -5.68
N SER A 149 -25.70 7.47 -6.05
CA SER A 149 -25.67 6.70 -7.32
C SER A 149 -24.43 5.80 -7.38
N SER A 150 -24.66 4.49 -7.21
CA SER A 150 -24.04 3.35 -7.93
C SER A 150 -22.55 3.39 -8.31
N VAL A 151 -21.77 2.39 -7.86
CA VAL A 151 -21.23 1.30 -8.72
C VAL A 151 -20.18 0.46 -7.98
N SER A 152 -20.45 -0.85 -8.02
CA SER A 152 -19.59 -2.05 -7.96
C SER A 152 -18.47 -2.23 -6.94
N CYS A 153 -18.71 -3.24 -6.10
CA CYS A 153 -17.74 -4.20 -5.62
C CYS A 153 -16.81 -4.69 -6.74
N GLU A 154 -15.51 -4.46 -6.58
CA GLU A 154 -14.45 -5.39 -6.97
C GLU A 154 -13.21 -4.99 -6.15
N ILE A 155 -13.15 -5.51 -4.92
CA ILE A 155 -11.87 -5.65 -4.23
C ILE A 155 -11.38 -7.02 -4.68
N GLU A 156 -10.62 -7.05 -5.78
CA GLU A 156 -9.70 -8.15 -6.02
C GLU A 156 -8.68 -8.13 -4.88
N VAL A 157 -9.06 -8.85 -3.82
CA VAL A 157 -8.13 -9.49 -2.91
C VAL A 157 -7.18 -10.25 -3.82
N ALA A 158 -5.92 -9.80 -3.87
CA ALA A 158 -4.84 -10.56 -4.46
C ALA A 158 -4.91 -11.98 -3.92
N GLU A 159 -5.39 -12.88 -4.78
CA GLU A 159 -5.44 -14.31 -4.55
C GLU A 159 -3.99 -14.78 -4.49
N VAL A 160 -3.40 -14.74 -3.29
CA VAL A 160 -2.17 -15.47 -2.99
C VAL A 160 -2.55 -16.94 -3.19
N PRO A 161 -2.00 -17.64 -4.20
CA PRO A 161 -2.24 -19.06 -4.31
C PRO A 161 -1.58 -19.69 -3.09
N ARG A 162 -2.42 -20.24 -2.21
CA ARG A 162 -2.02 -21.12 -1.13
C ARG A 162 -1.49 -22.39 -1.80
N GLN A 163 -0.18 -22.43 -2.02
CA GLN A 163 0.51 -23.63 -2.48
C GLN A 163 0.57 -24.63 -1.31
N ASP A 164 -0.56 -25.29 -1.06
CA ASP A 164 -0.65 -26.49 -0.22
C ASP A 164 -0.02 -27.63 -1.04
N ASN A 165 1.32 -27.72 -0.99
CA ASN A 165 2.01 -28.82 -1.63
C ASN A 165 1.84 -30.07 -0.78
N LYS A 166 1.18 -31.04 -1.41
CA LYS A 166 0.87 -32.38 -0.96
C LYS A 166 2.14 -33.23 -0.83
N ASP A 167 2.86 -33.10 0.27
CA ASP A 167 3.96 -34.03 0.63
C ASP A 167 3.57 -35.01 1.76
N GLU A 168 2.29 -35.05 2.17
CA GLU A 168 1.83 -35.89 3.30
C GLU A 168 0.92 -37.08 2.92
N VAL A 169 0.83 -37.47 1.64
CA VAL A 169 -0.03 -38.60 1.20
C VAL A 169 0.73 -39.69 0.42
N LEU A 170 2.06 -39.70 0.48
CA LEU A 170 2.90 -40.75 -0.11
C LEU A 170 3.63 -41.59 0.96
N ALA A 171 2.98 -41.82 2.11
CA ALA A 171 3.50 -42.67 3.19
C ALA A 171 2.43 -43.45 3.96
N LEU A 172 1.21 -43.59 3.45
CA LEU A 172 0.17 -44.37 4.13
C LEU A 172 -0.84 -44.93 3.13
N HIS A 173 -0.66 -46.23 2.85
CA HIS A 173 -1.68 -47.18 2.46
C HIS A 173 -2.19 -47.20 1.01
N CYS A 174 -1.85 -48.32 0.35
CA CYS A 174 -2.46 -48.95 -0.83
C CYS A 174 -2.08 -48.42 -2.22
#